data_AF-A0A961Y528-F1
#
_entry.id   AF-A0A961Y528-F1
#
_cell.length_a   1.000
_cell.length_b   1.000
_cell.length_c   1.000
_cell.angle_alpha   90.00
_cell.angle_beta   90.00
_cell.angle_gamma   90.00
#
_symmetry.space_group_name_H-M   'P 1'
#
loop_
_entity.id
_entity.type
_entity.pdbx_description
1 polymer ?
#
loop_
_entity_poly.entity_id
_entity_poly.type
_entity_poly.pdbx_seq_one_letter_code
_entity_poly.pdbx_strand_id
1 'polypeptide(L)'
;MFSRTDRSALSTWWWTVDKPLLTALVALMFGGLVLSLAGSPPVADKLGLEPFHFVKRHAFFLVIALSALIGTSLLDVRTIRRLAIAVFVVGVFLMVVTLFAGFEIKGARRWLNVGVFALQPSEFVKPAFAVIIAWLFAEADRR
;
A
#
# COMPACT_ATOMS: atom_id res chain seq x y z
N MET A 1 -8.18 -14.80 23.93
CA MET A 1 -6.81 -15.36 23.83
C MET A 1 -6.93 -16.65 23.04
N PHE A 2 -6.32 -16.76 21.85
CA PHE A 2 -6.50 -17.93 20.98
C PHE A 2 -6.04 -19.21 21.70
N SER A 3 -6.85 -20.26 21.62
CA SER A 3 -6.48 -21.58 22.15
C SER A 3 -5.32 -22.15 21.33
N ARG A 4 -4.37 -22.83 21.98
CA ARG A 4 -3.23 -23.47 21.29
C ARG A 4 -3.65 -24.57 20.30
N THR A 5 -4.87 -25.07 20.43
CA THR A 5 -5.48 -26.06 19.53
C THR A 5 -6.13 -25.43 18.30
N ASP A 6 -6.33 -24.11 18.28
CA ASP A 6 -6.95 -23.41 17.16
C ASP A 6 -5.93 -23.20 16.02
N ARG A 7 -6.16 -23.90 14.91
CA ARG A 7 -5.37 -23.80 13.67
C ARG A 7 -6.00 -22.87 12.63
N SER A 8 -6.91 -21.98 13.05
CA SER A 8 -7.42 -20.93 12.17
C SER A 8 -6.28 -20.07 11.62
N ALA A 9 -6.49 -19.50 10.43
CA ALA A 9 -5.51 -18.62 9.78
C ALA A 9 -5.14 -17.42 10.68
N LEU A 10 -6.13 -16.87 11.40
CA LEU A 10 -5.96 -15.76 12.34
C LEU A 10 -5.12 -16.16 13.57
N SER A 11 -5.38 -17.34 14.15
CA SER A 11 -4.59 -17.86 15.26
C SER A 11 -3.14 -18.04 14.84
N THR A 12 -2.91 -18.74 13.72
CA THR A 12 -1.55 -18.98 13.20
C THR A 12 -0.82 -17.67 12.92
N TRP A 13 -1.47 -16.75 12.22
CA TRP A 13 -0.93 -15.42 11.94
C TRP A 13 -0.51 -14.66 13.19
N TRP A 14 -1.35 -14.64 14.23
CA TRP A 14 -1.05 -13.94 15.49
C TRP A 14 0.21 -14.49 16.19
N TRP A 15 0.44 -15.79 16.06
CA TRP A 15 1.64 -16.43 16.63
C TRP A 15 2.88 -16.21 15.79
N THR A 16 2.77 -16.17 14.46
CA THR A 16 3.91 -16.07 13.53
C THR A 16 4.33 -14.64 13.20
N VAL A 17 3.45 -13.66 13.35
CA VAL A 17 3.74 -12.27 12.97
C VAL A 17 4.80 -11.65 13.88
N ASP A 18 5.73 -10.90 13.29
CA ASP A 18 6.72 -10.10 14.01
C ASP A 18 6.02 -8.90 14.68
N LYS A 19 5.73 -9.05 15.98
CA LYS A 19 4.99 -8.05 16.76
C LYS A 19 5.76 -6.74 16.92
N PRO A 20 7.08 -6.75 17.22
CA PRO A 20 7.88 -5.53 17.22
C PRO A 20 7.80 -4.75 15.91
N LEU A 21 8.02 -5.41 14.76
CA LEU A 21 7.97 -4.77 13.45
C LEU A 21 6.59 -4.20 13.15
N LEU A 22 5.52 -4.99 13.39
CA LEU A 22 4.16 -4.55 13.17
C LEU A 22 3.82 -3.34 14.04
N THR A 23 4.23 -3.34 15.31
CA THR A 23 4.00 -2.24 16.24
C THR A 23 4.75 -0.99 15.79
N ALA A 24 6.00 -1.12 15.35
CA ALA A 24 6.79 0.00 14.82
C ALA A 24 6.15 0.62 13.57
N LEU A 25 5.67 -0.20 12.63
CA LEU A 25 4.97 0.26 11.43
C LEU A 25 3.69 1.03 11.80
N VAL A 26 2.86 0.45 12.67
CA VAL A 26 1.62 1.09 13.13
C VAL A 26 1.94 2.41 13.84
N ALA A 27 2.93 2.44 14.73
CA ALA A 27 3.36 3.65 15.42
C ALA A 27 3.82 4.75 14.45
N LEU A 28 4.61 4.40 13.42
CA LEU A 28 5.04 5.34 12.38
C LEU A 28 3.85 5.90 11.59
N MET A 29 2.90 5.04 11.23
CA MET A 29 1.71 5.44 10.48
C MET A 29 0.81 6.41 11.29
N PHE A 30 0.58 6.13 12.57
CA PHE A 30 -0.17 7.05 13.45
C PHE A 30 0.64 8.32 13.77
N GLY A 31 1.96 8.21 13.94
CA GLY A 31 2.84 9.36 14.07
C GLY A 31 2.74 10.30 12.88
N GLY A 32 2.70 9.76 11.65
CA GLY A 32 2.47 10.54 10.43
C GLY A 32 1.13 11.29 10.44
N LEU A 33 0.06 10.65 10.91
CA LEU A 33 -1.25 11.31 11.07
C LEU A 33 -1.21 12.45 12.10
N VAL A 34 -0.54 12.25 13.24
CA VAL A 34 -0.35 13.29 14.26
C VAL A 34 0.44 14.47 13.71
N LEU A 35 1.52 14.22 12.97
CA LEU A 35 2.30 15.27 12.33
C LEU A 35 1.48 16.01 11.26
N SER A 36 0.58 15.32 10.55
CA SER A 36 -0.34 15.94 9.60
C SER A 36 -1.32 16.90 10.28
N LEU A 37 -1.73 16.67 11.54
CA LEU A 37 -2.59 17.59 12.28
C LEU A 37 -1.90 18.93 12.54
N ALA A 38 -0.58 18.92 12.76
CA ALA A 38 0.21 20.13 12.99
C ALA A 38 0.54 20.88 11.69
N GLY A 39 0.93 20.15 10.64
CA GLY A 39 1.48 20.76 9.42
C GLY A 39 0.46 21.12 8.34
N SER A 40 -0.71 20.48 8.31
CA SER A 40 -1.64 20.60 7.18
C SER A 40 -2.68 21.74 7.24
N PRO A 41 -3.17 22.20 8.42
CA PRO A 41 -4.14 23.30 8.47
C PRO A 41 -3.64 24.61 7.84
N PRO A 42 -2.40 25.08 8.06
CA PRO A 42 -1.89 26.29 7.43
C PRO A 42 -1.82 26.20 5.89
N VAL A 43 -1.70 24.98 5.35
CA VAL A 43 -1.70 24.73 3.90
C VAL A 43 -3.13 24.72 3.36
N ALA A 44 -4.08 24.15 4.11
CA ALA A 44 -5.49 24.17 3.76
C ALA A 44 -6.04 25.60 3.69
N ASP A 45 -5.70 26.44 4.67
CA ASP A 45 -6.13 27.84 4.71
C ASP A 45 -5.62 28.63 3.49
N LYS A 46 -4.36 28.41 3.09
CA LYS A 46 -3.77 29.02 1.88
C LYS A 46 -4.46 28.61 0.58
N LEU A 47 -5.08 27.44 0.57
CA LEU A 47 -5.80 26.88 -0.57
C LEU A 47 -7.30 27.15 -0.52
N GLY A 48 -7.79 27.87 0.50
CA GLY A 48 -9.22 28.11 0.72
C GLY A 48 -10.01 26.85 1.03
N LEU A 49 -9.36 25.81 1.56
CA LEU A 49 -9.97 24.53 1.91
C LEU A 49 -10.31 24.49 3.40
N GLU A 50 -11.17 23.55 3.81
CA GLU A 50 -11.43 23.31 5.23
C GLU A 50 -10.13 22.96 5.99
N PRO A 51 -9.92 23.48 7.22
CA PRO A 51 -8.68 23.32 7.97
C PRO A 51 -8.19 21.87 8.11
N PHE A 52 -9.12 20.91 8.21
CA PHE A 52 -8.82 19.48 8.39
C PHE A 52 -8.97 18.66 7.10
N HIS A 53 -9.04 19.29 5.93
CA HIS A 53 -9.23 18.58 4.65
C HIS A 53 -8.16 17.50 4.43
N PHE A 54 -6.88 17.86 4.55
CA PHE A 54 -5.77 16.92 4.33
C PHE A 54 -5.68 15.85 5.42
N VAL A 55 -6.01 16.18 6.66
CA VAL A 55 -6.05 15.21 7.77
C VAL A 55 -7.12 14.16 7.52
N LYS A 56 -8.34 14.57 7.16
CA LYS A 56 -9.45 13.65 6.83
C LYS A 56 -9.05 12.71 5.69
N ARG A 57 -8.41 13.26 4.65
CA ARG A 57 -7.89 12.47 3.54
C ARG A 57 -6.77 11.51 3.95
N HIS A 58 -5.84 11.94 4.79
CA HIS A 58 -4.76 11.11 5.30
C HIS A 58 -5.30 9.95 6.15
N ALA A 59 -6.27 10.24 7.03
CA ALA A 59 -6.96 9.22 7.83
C ALA A 59 -7.71 8.19 6.97
N PHE A 60 -8.37 8.63 5.89
CA PHE A 60 -9.02 7.73 4.94
C PHE A 60 -8.02 6.75 4.28
N PHE A 61 -6.89 7.27 3.75
CA PHE A 61 -5.87 6.40 3.17
C PHE A 61 -5.16 5.53 4.20
N LEU A 62 -5.05 6.00 5.45
CA LEU A 62 -4.48 5.23 6.54
C LEU A 62 -5.30 3.97 6.82
N VAL A 63 -6.63 4.06 6.82
CA VAL A 63 -7.51 2.89 6.97
C VAL A 63 -7.29 1.89 5.83
N ILE A 64 -7.25 2.37 4.58
CA ILE A 64 -6.99 1.51 3.41
C ILE A 64 -5.62 0.84 3.52
N ALA A 65 -4.59 1.58 3.92
CA ALA A 65 -3.23 1.07 4.07
C ALA A 65 -3.15 0.00 5.18
N LEU A 66 -3.82 0.21 6.32
CA LEU A 66 -3.89 -0.79 7.40
C LEU A 66 -4.62 -2.05 6.95
N SER A 67 -5.75 -1.91 6.24
CA SER A 67 -6.47 -3.05 5.67
C SER A 67 -5.61 -3.82 4.68
N ALA A 68 -4.86 -3.13 3.82
CA ALA A 68 -3.93 -3.76 2.88
C ALA A 68 -2.77 -4.45 3.60
N LEU A 69 -2.17 -3.83 4.63
CA LEU A 69 -1.09 -4.40 5.42
C LEU A 69 -1.53 -5.71 6.11
N ILE A 70 -2.62 -5.67 6.86
CA ILE A 70 -3.13 -6.84 7.58
C ILE A 70 -3.61 -7.90 6.57
N GLY A 71 -4.39 -7.49 5.58
CA GLY A 71 -4.94 -8.38 4.55
C GLY A 71 -3.85 -9.13 3.79
N THR A 72 -2.79 -8.44 3.34
CA THR A 72 -1.66 -9.08 2.64
C THR A 72 -0.82 -9.98 3.55
N SER A 73 -0.65 -9.62 4.83
CA SER A 73 0.09 -10.43 5.80
C SER A 73 -0.58 -11.77 6.15
N LEU A 74 -1.90 -11.88 5.89
CA LEU A 74 -2.68 -13.11 6.11
C LEU A 74 -2.62 -14.07 4.92
N LEU A 75 -2.08 -13.65 3.77
CA LEU A 75 -2.07 -14.44 2.56
C LEU A 75 -0.96 -15.48 2.56
N ASP A 76 -1.24 -16.63 1.96
CA ASP A 76 -0.23 -17.66 1.70
C ASP A 76 0.66 -17.27 0.51
N VAL A 77 1.85 -17.88 0.46
CA VAL A 77 2.88 -17.59 -0.55
C VAL A 77 2.37 -17.82 -1.99
N ARG A 78 1.51 -18.81 -2.22
CA ARG A 78 1.00 -19.10 -3.58
C ARG A 78 0.03 -18.01 -4.02
N THR A 79 -0.83 -17.53 -3.13
CA THR A 79 -1.72 -16.39 -3.41
C THR A 79 -0.94 -15.11 -3.63
N ILE A 80 0.09 -14.84 -2.81
CA ILE A 80 0.97 -13.66 -2.99
C ILE A 80 1.63 -13.68 -4.38
N ARG A 81 2.15 -14.82 -4.84
CA ARG A 81 2.75 -14.94 -6.19
C ARG A 81 1.74 -14.63 -7.29
N ARG A 82 0.52 -15.17 -7.21
CA ARG A 82 -0.55 -14.92 -8.20
C ARG A 82 -0.95 -13.45 -8.22
N LEU A 83 -1.13 -12.85 -7.04
CA LEU A 83 -1.44 -11.43 -6.91
C LEU A 83 -0.31 -10.56 -7.46
N ALA A 84 0.95 -10.89 -7.19
CA ALA A 84 2.09 -10.15 -7.72
C ALA A 84 2.07 -10.14 -9.26
N ILE A 85 1.82 -11.28 -9.92
CA ILE A 85 1.68 -11.32 -11.38
C ILE A 85 0.53 -10.43 -11.86
N ALA A 86 -0.65 -10.56 -11.25
CA ALA A 86 -1.82 -9.77 -11.64
C ALA A 86 -1.58 -8.26 -11.45
N VAL A 87 -1.06 -7.85 -10.29
CA VAL A 87 -0.71 -6.46 -9.98
C VAL A 87 0.37 -5.94 -10.91
N PHE A 88 1.36 -6.76 -11.27
CA PHE A 88 2.40 -6.39 -12.21
C PHE A 88 1.84 -6.14 -13.62
N VAL A 89 1.05 -7.08 -14.16
CA VAL A 89 0.45 -6.95 -15.50
C VAL A 89 -0.49 -5.76 -15.56
N VAL A 90 -1.40 -5.63 -14.60
CA VAL A 90 -2.33 -4.49 -14.52
C VAL A 90 -1.57 -3.18 -14.31
N GLY A 91 -0.55 -3.17 -13.45
CA GLY A 91 0.26 -1.99 -13.17
C GLY A 91 1.04 -1.51 -14.40
N VAL A 92 1.66 -2.43 -15.14
CA VAL A 92 2.35 -2.12 -16.41
C VAL A 92 1.36 -1.58 -17.44
N PHE A 93 0.19 -2.23 -17.59
CA PHE A 93 -0.86 -1.72 -18.46
C PHE A 93 -1.27 -0.29 -18.08
N LEU A 94 -1.52 -0.03 -16.80
CA LEU A 94 -1.87 1.31 -16.31
C LEU A 94 -0.73 2.34 -16.50
N MET A 95 0.54 1.93 -16.40
CA MET A 95 1.67 2.82 -16.73
C MET A 95 1.64 3.22 -18.21
N VAL A 96 1.34 2.29 -19.12
CA VAL A 96 1.16 2.61 -20.54
C VAL A 96 -0.02 3.56 -20.74
N VAL A 97 -1.16 3.31 -20.08
CA VAL A 97 -2.33 4.21 -20.11
C VAL A 97 -1.97 5.62 -19.61
N THR A 98 -1.09 5.73 -18.62
CA THR A 98 -0.63 7.02 -18.08
C THR A 98 0.06 7.89 -19.13
N LEU A 99 0.67 7.31 -20.17
CA LEU A 99 1.28 8.09 -21.24
C LEU A 99 0.24 8.87 -22.07
N PHE A 100 -0.95 8.31 -22.21
CA PHE A 100 -2.03 8.88 -23.03
C PHE A 100 -3.04 9.67 -22.19
N ALA A 101 -3.41 9.16 -21.01
CA ALA A 101 -4.46 9.69 -20.15
C ALA A 101 -3.94 10.27 -18.81
N GLY A 102 -2.62 10.29 -18.60
CA GLY A 102 -2.02 10.85 -17.39
C GLY A 102 -2.04 12.37 -17.41
N PHE A 103 -2.34 12.95 -16.25
CA PHE A 103 -2.29 14.40 -16.08
C PHE A 103 -0.88 14.84 -15.68
N GLU A 104 -0.54 16.07 -16.05
CA GLU A 104 0.79 16.61 -15.82
C GLU A 104 0.89 17.24 -14.43
N ILE A 105 1.84 16.75 -13.64
CA ILE A 105 2.22 17.37 -12.37
C ILE A 105 3.71 17.70 -12.45
N LYS A 106 4.07 18.97 -12.28
CA LYS A 106 5.47 19.44 -12.27
C LYS A 106 6.26 18.99 -13.53
N GLY A 107 5.67 19.07 -14.71
CA GLY A 107 6.36 18.74 -15.97
C GLY A 107 6.34 17.25 -16.36
N ALA A 108 5.67 16.38 -15.60
CA ALA A 108 5.65 14.94 -15.87
C ALA A 108 4.25 14.31 -15.76
N ARG A 109 3.92 13.44 -16.72
CA ARG A 109 2.69 12.62 -16.72
C ARG A 109 2.96 11.28 -16.05
N ARG A 110 2.71 11.22 -14.74
CA ARG A 110 2.95 10.01 -13.91
C ARG A 110 1.71 9.54 -13.15
N TRP A 111 0.68 10.37 -13.12
CA TRP A 111 -0.50 10.18 -12.29
C TRP A 111 -1.72 9.98 -13.18
N LEU A 112 -2.52 8.99 -12.82
CA LEU A 112 -3.84 8.74 -13.38
C LEU A 112 -4.89 9.24 -12.40
N ASN A 113 -5.84 10.04 -12.87
CA ASN A 113 -6.98 10.41 -12.05
C ASN A 113 -8.04 9.30 -12.17
N VAL A 114 -8.29 8.59 -11.06
CA VAL A 114 -9.31 7.53 -10.99
C VAL A 114 -10.63 8.06 -10.39
N GLY A 115 -10.87 9.37 -10.51
CA GLY A 115 -12.05 10.08 -10.01
C GLY A 115 -11.90 10.52 -8.56
N VAL A 116 -11.79 9.57 -7.63
CA VAL A 116 -11.75 9.85 -6.18
C VAL A 116 -10.34 10.23 -5.72
N PHE A 117 -9.30 9.72 -6.38
CA PHE A 117 -7.92 9.98 -6.05
C PHE A 117 -7.01 9.90 -7.27
N ALA A 118 -5.77 10.38 -7.10
CA ALA A 118 -4.71 10.22 -8.08
C ALA A 118 -3.94 8.93 -7.77
N LEU A 119 -3.91 8.02 -8.72
CA LEU A 119 -3.19 6.75 -8.64
C LEU A 119 -1.89 6.87 -9.42
N GLN A 120 -0.78 6.45 -8.79
CA GLN A 120 0.51 6.32 -9.47
C GLN A 120 0.81 4.83 -9.70
N PRO A 121 0.65 4.32 -10.93
CA PRO A 121 0.73 2.87 -11.17
C PRO A 121 2.09 2.27 -10.82
N SER A 122 3.16 3.05 -10.94
CA SER A 122 4.52 2.60 -10.61
C SER A 122 4.69 2.19 -9.14
N GLU A 123 3.89 2.74 -8.22
CA GLU A 123 3.97 2.36 -6.79
C GLU A 123 3.51 0.91 -6.56
N PHE A 124 2.58 0.42 -7.37
CA PHE A 124 2.09 -0.97 -7.29
C PHE A 124 3.03 -1.96 -8.00
N VAL A 125 3.68 -1.52 -9.07
CA VAL A 125 4.60 -2.37 -9.86
C VAL A 125 5.85 -2.73 -9.07
N LYS A 126 6.39 -1.84 -8.23
CA LYS A 126 7.61 -2.06 -7.44
C LYS A 126 7.54 -3.32 -6.55
N PRO A 127 6.58 -3.47 -5.61
CA PRO A 127 6.52 -4.65 -4.76
C PRO A 127 6.19 -5.91 -5.56
N ALA A 128 5.32 -5.80 -6.57
CA ALA A 128 4.97 -6.92 -7.44
C ALA A 128 6.20 -7.46 -8.19
N PHE A 129 7.01 -6.56 -8.74
CA PHE A 129 8.27 -6.89 -9.40
C PHE A 129 9.26 -7.57 -8.45
N ALA A 130 9.44 -7.02 -7.24
CA ALA A 130 10.33 -7.62 -6.24
C ALA A 130 9.94 -9.08 -5.91
N VAL A 131 8.64 -9.35 -5.73
CA VAL A 131 8.12 -10.71 -5.48
C VAL A 131 8.35 -11.63 -6.69
N ILE A 132 8.07 -11.16 -7.90
CA ILE A 132 8.23 -11.96 -9.13
C ILE A 132 9.71 -12.32 -9.34
N ILE A 133 10.61 -11.34 -9.26
CA ILE A 133 12.04 -11.58 -9.46
C ILE A 133 12.61 -12.51 -8.38
N ALA A 134 12.25 -12.29 -7.11
CA ALA A 134 12.65 -13.18 -6.03
C ALA A 134 12.17 -14.62 -6.26
N TRP A 135 10.92 -14.78 -6.75
CA TRP A 135 10.39 -16.09 -7.07
C TRP A 135 11.11 -16.74 -8.27
N LEU A 136 11.40 -16.00 -9.33
CA LEU A 136 12.13 -16.52 -10.50
C LEU A 136 13.53 -17.00 -10.13
N PHE A 137 14.27 -16.23 -9.33
CA PHE A 137 15.60 -16.65 -8.86
C PHE A 137 15.53 -17.87 -7.94
N ALA A 138 14.57 -17.92 -7.02
CA ALA A 138 14.39 -19.08 -6.16
C ALA A 138 14.01 -20.36 -6.92
N GLU A 139 13.37 -20.24 -8.07
CA GLU A 139 13.06 -21.39 -8.93
C GLU A 139 14.22 -21.79 -9.84
N ALA A 140 15.04 -20.82 -10.27
CA ALA A 140 16.25 -21.07 -11.04
C ALA A 140 17.32 -21.82 -10.21
N ASP A 141 17.49 -21.45 -8.94
CA ASP A 141 18.43 -22.10 -8.01
C ASP A 141 18.04 -23.55 -7.65
N ARG A 142 16.77 -23.92 -7.85
CA ARG A 142 16.27 -25.27 -7.61
C ARG A 142 16.50 -26.24 -8.77
N ARG A 143 16.92 -25.74 -9.93
CA ARG A 143 17.18 -26.54 -11.14
C ARG A 143 18.67 -26.81 -11.28
#